data_AF-A0A973DLV9-F1
#
_entry.id   AF-A0A973DLV9-F1
#
_cell.length_a   1.000
_cell.length_b   1.000
_cell.length_c   1.000
_cell.angle_alpha   90.00
_cell.angle_beta   90.00
_cell.angle_gamma   90.00
#
_symmetry.space_group_name_H-M   'P 1'
#
loop_
_entity.id
_entity.type
_entity.pdbx_description
1 polymer ?
#
loop_
_entity_poly.entity_id
_entity_poly.type
_entity_poly.pdbx_seq_one_letter_code
_entity_poly.pdbx_strand_id
1 'polypeptide(L)'
;KVIAHINPNMRRTHGDSFVHISQFASYYEQSDDLPDHPMAARDEVTNLIGQNVAELIKDRDCLQMGIGAIPDAVLSFLGDRRDLGIHTEMFSDGVLDLVEAGAISNKYKKVRPGKIVTGFALGSKRLYDFVDDNPEVCFLDIEVVNDTSMIRKNDNVVSINSALQVDLTGQICADSLGATIYSGVGGQMDFIRGAGLSKGGRSIIALPSTAAGGRLSRIVPALAAASGVVTTRAHAHYIATEYGVVNLRGKSIKERAIALIEIAHPKFRAELKAQLEQLWGYSI
;
A
#
# COMPACT_ATOMS: atom_id res chain seq x y z
N LYS A 1 -13.11 11.46 -28.98
CA LYS A 1 -12.97 12.93 -28.84
C LYS A 1 -12.47 13.22 -27.43
N VAL A 2 -11.54 14.16 -27.26
CA VAL A 2 -11.01 14.59 -25.95
C VAL A 2 -11.50 16.00 -25.66
N ILE A 3 -12.03 16.24 -24.46
CA ILE A 3 -12.43 17.58 -23.99
C ILE A 3 -11.52 17.90 -22.80
N ALA A 4 -10.69 18.93 -22.91
CA ALA A 4 -9.69 19.26 -21.91
C ALA A 4 -10.08 20.49 -21.08
N HIS A 5 -9.76 20.46 -19.78
CA HIS A 5 -9.74 21.64 -18.93
C HIS A 5 -8.28 22.04 -18.71
N ILE A 6 -7.87 23.17 -19.26
CA ILE A 6 -6.56 23.76 -19.03
C ILE A 6 -6.64 24.53 -17.71
N ASN A 7 -6.07 23.94 -16.66
CA ASN A 7 -5.98 24.56 -15.34
C ASN A 7 -4.53 24.99 -15.07
N PRO A 8 -4.20 26.29 -15.01
CA PRO A 8 -2.86 26.77 -14.66
C PRO A 8 -2.33 26.28 -13.30
N ASN A 9 -3.20 25.82 -12.40
CA ASN A 9 -2.80 25.21 -11.13
C ASN A 9 -2.43 23.72 -11.27
N MET A 10 -2.77 23.06 -12.37
CA MET A 10 -2.34 21.68 -12.64
C MET A 10 -0.83 21.64 -12.89
N ARG A 11 -0.16 20.70 -12.24
CA ARG A 11 1.30 20.63 -12.22
C ARG A 11 1.84 19.91 -13.44
N ARG A 12 2.94 20.42 -14.00
CA ARG A 12 3.61 19.86 -15.18
C ARG A 12 4.48 18.69 -14.75
N THR A 13 3.88 17.51 -14.63
CA THR A 13 4.60 16.29 -14.25
C THR A 13 5.47 15.76 -15.40
N HIS A 14 6.65 15.22 -15.06
CA HIS A 14 7.52 14.52 -16.02
C HIS A 14 7.08 13.06 -16.20
N GLY A 15 7.38 12.47 -17.35
CA GLY A 15 6.99 11.09 -17.69
C GLY A 15 6.06 11.05 -18.90
N ASP A 16 5.00 10.25 -18.83
CA ASP A 16 4.06 10.01 -19.94
C ASP A 16 2.86 10.98 -19.92
N SER A 17 2.93 12.04 -19.10
CA SER A 17 1.82 12.97 -18.85
C SER A 17 1.60 14.03 -19.96
N PHE A 18 2.41 14.06 -21.01
CA PHE A 18 2.33 15.08 -22.05
C PHE A 18 1.32 14.71 -23.15
N VAL A 19 0.41 15.65 -23.44
CA VAL A 19 -0.52 15.55 -24.57
C VAL A 19 -0.43 16.82 -25.42
N HIS A 20 -0.33 16.65 -26.74
CA HIS A 20 -0.29 17.79 -27.65
C HIS A 20 -1.69 18.40 -27.83
N ILE A 21 -1.81 19.74 -27.81
CA ILE A 21 -3.10 20.45 -27.88
C ILE A 21 -3.93 20.10 -29.12
N SER A 22 -3.28 19.70 -30.23
CA SER A 22 -3.99 19.25 -31.44
C SER A 22 -4.78 17.95 -31.26
N GLN A 23 -4.59 17.22 -30.16
CA GLN A 23 -5.35 16.01 -29.83
C GLN A 23 -6.69 16.35 -29.15
N PHE A 24 -6.91 17.60 -28.74
CA PHE A 24 -8.14 18.02 -28.10
C PHE A 24 -9.21 18.37 -29.16
N ALA A 25 -10.42 17.84 -28.98
CA ALA A 25 -11.56 18.24 -29.80
C ALA A 25 -12.08 19.62 -29.38
N SER A 26 -11.98 19.93 -28.08
CA SER A 26 -12.23 21.26 -27.51
C SER A 26 -11.49 21.39 -26.18
N TYR A 27 -11.23 22.62 -25.75
CA TYR A 27 -10.71 22.88 -24.41
C TYR A 27 -11.36 24.12 -23.79
N TYR A 28 -11.35 24.19 -22.47
CA TYR A 28 -11.76 25.33 -21.67
C TYR A 28 -10.63 25.67 -20.69
N GLU A 29 -10.30 26.94 -20.55
CA GLU A 29 -9.21 27.41 -19.70
C GLU A 29 -9.78 28.15 -18.49
N GLN A 30 -9.47 27.67 -17.29
CA GLN A 30 -9.85 28.27 -16.02
C GLN A 30 -8.92 27.76 -14.91
N SER A 31 -8.49 28.66 -14.05
CA SER A 31 -7.80 28.28 -12.81
C SER A 31 -8.80 27.78 -11.78
N ASP A 32 -8.59 26.56 -11.31
CA ASP A 32 -9.35 25.96 -10.21
C ASP A 32 -8.39 25.36 -9.19
N ASP A 33 -8.79 25.31 -7.93
CA ASP A 33 -7.99 24.67 -6.89
C ASP A 33 -7.92 23.15 -7.12
N LEU A 34 -6.73 22.58 -6.94
CA LEU A 34 -6.58 21.13 -6.93
C LEU A 34 -7.16 20.56 -5.62
N PRO A 35 -7.80 19.39 -5.64
CA PRO A 35 -8.27 18.73 -4.42
C PRO A 35 -7.13 18.56 -3.42
N ASP A 36 -7.31 19.15 -2.24
CA ASP A 36 -6.38 19.00 -1.12
C ASP A 36 -6.69 17.70 -0.37
N HIS A 37 -5.65 16.92 -0.07
CA HIS A 37 -5.75 15.70 0.73
C HIS A 37 -4.68 15.74 1.83
N PRO A 38 -4.97 16.37 2.98
CA PRO A 38 -3.98 16.46 4.05
C PRO A 38 -3.66 15.09 4.62
N MET A 39 -2.45 14.94 5.17
CA MET A 39 -2.04 13.72 5.85
C MET A 39 -3.02 13.33 6.93
N ALA A 40 -3.31 12.03 7.01
CA ALA A 40 -4.23 11.52 8.00
C ALA A 40 -3.61 11.64 9.40
N ALA A 41 -4.44 11.97 10.40
CA ALA A 41 -4.00 11.96 11.78
C ALA A 41 -3.56 10.55 12.17
N ARG A 42 -2.37 10.45 12.76
CA ARG A 42 -1.84 9.22 13.35
C ARG A 42 -2.34 9.10 14.79
N ASP A 43 -2.59 7.88 15.20
CA ASP A 43 -2.95 7.49 16.55
C ASP A 43 -1.96 6.43 17.08
N GLU A 44 -2.15 5.97 18.31
CA GLU A 44 -1.28 4.96 18.92
C GLU A 44 -1.28 3.64 18.12
N VAL A 45 -2.43 3.21 17.63
CA VAL A 45 -2.59 1.96 16.86
C VAL A 45 -1.82 2.03 15.54
N THR A 46 -2.01 3.10 14.79
CA THR A 46 -1.33 3.31 13.50
C THR A 46 0.17 3.50 13.68
N ASN A 47 0.62 4.16 14.76
CA ASN A 47 2.05 4.26 15.09
C ASN A 47 2.67 2.90 15.42
N LEU A 48 2.01 2.06 16.22
CA LEU A 48 2.49 0.71 16.53
C LEU A 48 2.57 -0.16 15.26
N ILE A 49 1.58 -0.09 14.38
CA ILE A 49 1.62 -0.75 13.07
C ILE A 49 2.81 -0.21 12.26
N GLY A 50 2.98 1.11 12.21
CA GLY A 50 4.07 1.78 11.50
C GLY A 50 5.45 1.27 11.95
N GLN A 51 5.67 1.22 13.27
CA GLN A 51 6.90 0.72 13.88
C GLN A 51 7.13 -0.76 13.54
N ASN A 52 6.12 -1.61 13.72
CA ASN A 52 6.17 -3.03 13.41
C ASN A 52 6.54 -3.30 11.95
N VAL A 53 5.99 -2.53 11.02
CA VAL A 53 6.28 -2.65 9.58
C VAL A 53 7.67 -2.10 9.24
N ALA A 54 8.12 -1.01 9.87
CA ALA A 54 9.43 -0.40 9.63
C ALA A 54 10.61 -1.33 9.97
N GLU A 55 10.43 -2.28 10.90
CA GLU A 55 11.44 -3.32 11.20
C GLU A 55 11.68 -4.27 10.02
N LEU A 56 10.69 -4.43 9.13
CA LEU A 56 10.84 -5.24 7.93
C LEU A 56 11.53 -4.50 6.78
N ILE A 57 11.69 -3.18 6.89
CA ILE A 57 12.24 -2.32 5.83
C ILE A 57 13.72 -2.10 6.08
N LYS A 58 14.51 -2.35 5.03
CA LYS A 58 15.98 -2.30 5.03
C LYS A 58 16.45 -1.18 4.10
N ASP A 59 17.70 -0.78 4.29
CA ASP A 59 18.38 0.07 3.33
C ASP A 59 18.30 -0.53 1.92
N ARG A 60 18.15 0.34 0.92
CA ARG A 60 18.04 -0.02 -0.51
C ARG A 60 16.80 -0.80 -0.91
N ASP A 61 15.78 -0.89 -0.03
CA ASP A 61 14.47 -1.40 -0.41
C ASP A 61 13.77 -0.47 -1.42
N CYS A 62 13.00 -1.06 -2.33
CA CYS A 62 12.20 -0.34 -3.31
C CYS A 62 10.73 -0.35 -2.87
N LEU A 63 10.26 0.76 -2.34
CA LEU A 63 8.97 0.85 -1.66
C LEU A 63 7.82 1.10 -2.63
N GLN A 64 6.71 0.42 -2.37
CA GLN A 64 5.37 0.77 -2.80
C GLN A 64 4.48 0.94 -1.57
N MET A 65 3.67 1.98 -1.55
CA MET A 65 2.63 2.18 -0.53
C MET A 65 1.48 3.04 -1.04
N GLY A 66 0.35 2.96 -0.37
CA GLY A 66 -0.80 3.85 -0.63
C GLY A 66 -0.77 5.11 0.23
N ILE A 67 -1.95 5.68 0.44
CA ILE A 67 -2.19 6.85 1.30
C ILE A 67 -2.85 6.47 2.63
N GLY A 68 -2.78 7.39 3.58
CA GLY A 68 -3.49 7.31 4.86
C GLY A 68 -2.57 7.02 6.04
N ALA A 69 -3.17 6.94 7.23
CA ALA A 69 -2.43 6.98 8.50
C ALA A 69 -1.40 5.85 8.66
N ILE A 70 -1.65 4.66 8.09
CA ILE A 70 -0.70 3.53 8.20
C ILE A 70 0.54 3.75 7.31
N PRO A 71 0.43 3.97 5.98
CA PRO A 71 1.58 4.35 5.16
C PRO A 71 2.37 5.53 5.74
N ASP A 72 1.69 6.59 6.18
CA ASP A 72 2.32 7.76 6.79
C ASP A 72 3.07 7.41 8.08
N ALA A 73 2.48 6.56 8.94
CA ALA A 73 3.13 6.08 10.15
C ALA A 73 4.38 5.27 9.81
N VAL A 74 4.32 4.35 8.83
CA VAL A 74 5.49 3.58 8.39
C VAL A 74 6.61 4.51 7.96
N LEU A 75 6.32 5.45 7.04
CA LEU A 75 7.32 6.39 6.50
C LEU A 75 8.01 7.20 7.60
N SER A 76 7.27 7.59 8.64
CA SER A 76 7.82 8.36 9.76
C SER A 76 8.91 7.63 10.57
N PHE A 77 8.99 6.31 10.48
CA PHE A 77 10.02 5.49 11.13
C PHE A 77 11.18 5.11 10.20
N LEU A 78 11.25 5.66 8.98
CA LEU A 78 12.28 5.30 7.99
C LEU A 78 13.34 6.39 7.77
N GLY A 79 13.35 7.48 8.53
CA GLY A 79 14.31 8.58 8.37
C GLY A 79 15.78 8.16 8.60
N ASP A 80 16.02 7.05 9.28
CA ASP A 80 17.35 6.47 9.50
C ASP A 80 17.80 5.53 8.36
N ARG A 81 16.88 5.13 7.46
CA ARG A 81 17.19 4.27 6.32
C ARG A 81 17.91 5.04 5.23
N ARG A 82 18.67 4.32 4.41
CA ARG A 82 19.47 4.90 3.33
C ARG A 82 19.20 4.23 2.00
N ASP A 83 19.32 5.03 0.96
CA ASP A 83 19.27 4.61 -0.44
C ASP A 83 17.96 3.92 -0.86
N LEU A 84 16.85 4.25 -0.20
CA LEU A 84 15.53 3.75 -0.55
C LEU A 84 15.15 4.15 -1.99
N GLY A 85 14.35 3.32 -2.64
CA GLY A 85 13.73 3.60 -3.92
C GLY A 85 12.21 3.67 -3.80
N ILE A 86 11.55 4.38 -4.71
CA ILE A 86 10.09 4.48 -4.82
C ILE A 86 9.64 4.03 -6.20
N HIS A 87 8.89 2.94 -6.25
CA HIS A 87 8.13 2.49 -7.43
C HIS A 87 6.76 2.08 -6.92
N THR A 88 5.76 2.94 -7.10
CA THR A 88 4.47 2.84 -6.42
C THR A 88 3.34 3.19 -7.36
N GLU A 89 2.12 2.72 -7.10
CA GLU A 89 0.92 3.18 -7.83
C GLU A 89 0.68 4.68 -7.62
N MET A 90 0.79 5.10 -6.36
CA MET A 90 0.67 6.49 -5.95
C MET A 90 1.57 6.80 -4.74
N PHE A 91 1.82 8.08 -4.48
CA PHE A 91 2.41 8.53 -3.22
C PHE A 91 1.81 9.84 -2.72
N SER A 92 2.09 10.15 -1.46
CA SER A 92 1.63 11.35 -0.76
C SER A 92 2.77 12.02 0.01
N ASP A 93 2.45 13.01 0.83
CA ASP A 93 3.38 13.90 1.53
C ASP A 93 4.45 13.18 2.36
N GLY A 94 4.15 12.03 2.96
CA GLY A 94 5.13 11.30 3.78
C GLY A 94 6.41 10.89 3.03
N VAL A 95 6.35 10.76 1.69
CA VAL A 95 7.54 10.47 0.88
C VAL A 95 8.48 11.68 0.83
N LEU A 96 7.95 12.90 0.85
CA LEU A 96 8.76 14.13 0.78
C LEU A 96 9.66 14.25 2.01
N ASP A 97 9.16 13.89 3.19
CA ASP A 97 9.95 13.92 4.42
C ASP A 97 11.19 13.02 4.32
N LEU A 98 11.05 11.85 3.66
CA LEU A 98 12.18 10.94 3.42
C LEU A 98 13.11 11.40 2.30
N VAL A 99 12.60 12.12 1.30
CA VAL A 99 13.42 12.78 0.28
C VAL A 99 14.28 13.86 0.93
N GLU A 100 13.67 14.74 1.72
CA GLU A 100 14.35 15.83 2.43
C GLU A 100 15.37 15.32 3.45
N ALA A 101 15.08 14.20 4.13
CA ALA A 101 16.02 13.53 5.02
C ALA A 101 17.18 12.82 4.30
N GLY A 102 17.15 12.74 2.95
CA GLY A 102 18.14 12.03 2.15
C GLY A 102 18.07 10.50 2.27
N ALA A 103 16.95 9.96 2.76
CA ALA A 103 16.73 8.53 2.89
C ALA A 103 16.42 7.88 1.54
N ILE A 104 15.76 8.61 0.62
CA ILE A 104 15.41 8.16 -0.72
C ILE A 104 16.45 8.66 -1.73
N SER A 105 17.07 7.73 -2.46
CA SER A 105 18.01 8.06 -3.56
C SER A 105 17.62 7.44 -4.90
N ASN A 106 16.74 6.43 -4.91
CA ASN A 106 16.35 5.66 -6.09
C ASN A 106 17.52 5.01 -6.87
N LYS A 107 18.75 5.07 -6.35
CA LYS A 107 19.98 4.70 -7.06
C LYS A 107 20.06 3.21 -7.39
N TYR A 108 19.50 2.35 -6.55
CA TYR A 108 19.61 0.89 -6.68
C TYR A 108 18.44 0.24 -7.44
N LYS A 109 17.44 1.04 -7.84
CA LYS A 109 16.36 0.58 -8.71
C LYS A 109 16.92 0.15 -10.07
N LYS A 110 16.18 -0.72 -10.76
CA LYS A 110 16.44 -1.14 -12.15
C LYS A 110 15.49 -0.48 -13.14
N VAL A 111 14.27 -0.18 -12.71
CA VAL A 111 13.30 0.58 -13.49
C VAL A 111 13.44 2.05 -13.14
N ARG A 112 13.86 2.89 -14.10
CA ARG A 112 14.08 4.34 -13.92
C ARG A 112 14.97 4.65 -12.69
N PRO A 113 16.23 4.19 -12.65
CA PRO A 113 17.15 4.50 -11.56
C PRO A 113 17.29 6.02 -11.36
N GLY A 114 17.40 6.44 -10.11
CA GLY A 114 17.49 7.86 -9.73
C GLY A 114 16.17 8.62 -9.77
N LYS A 115 15.05 7.98 -10.11
CA LYS A 115 13.73 8.63 -10.16
C LYS A 115 12.69 7.94 -9.27
N ILE A 116 11.84 8.75 -8.65
CA ILE A 116 10.56 8.31 -8.08
C ILE A 116 9.65 7.93 -9.27
N VAL A 117 9.05 6.73 -9.22
CA VAL A 117 8.11 6.27 -10.26
C VAL A 117 6.72 6.11 -9.64
N THR A 118 5.73 6.75 -10.26
CA THR A 118 4.34 6.70 -9.83
C THR A 118 3.37 6.68 -11.01
N GLY A 119 2.12 6.25 -10.80
CA GLY A 119 1.02 6.45 -11.75
C GLY A 119 0.31 7.78 -11.54
N PHE A 120 0.07 8.14 -10.28
CA PHE A 120 -0.54 9.41 -9.89
C PHE A 120 -0.05 9.85 -8.49
N ALA A 121 -0.48 11.03 -8.03
CA ALA A 121 -0.14 11.57 -6.73
C ALA A 121 -1.37 12.25 -6.11
N LEU A 122 -1.50 12.18 -4.79
CA LEU A 122 -2.58 12.82 -4.04
C LEU A 122 -2.04 13.26 -2.68
N GLY A 123 -2.26 14.51 -2.32
CA GLY A 123 -1.72 15.04 -1.08
C GLY A 123 -1.97 16.53 -0.94
N SER A 124 -1.08 17.19 -0.21
CA SER A 124 -1.16 18.63 -0.01
C SER A 124 -0.59 19.42 -1.19
N LYS A 125 -0.76 20.75 -1.12
CA LYS A 125 -0.09 21.68 -2.00
C LYS A 125 1.45 21.50 -2.03
N ARG A 126 2.07 21.10 -0.91
CA ARG A 126 3.52 20.83 -0.84
C ARG A 126 3.91 19.70 -1.80
N LEU A 127 3.12 18.63 -1.84
CA LEU A 127 3.33 17.52 -2.78
C LEU A 127 3.18 17.99 -4.22
N TYR A 128 2.12 18.75 -4.52
CA TYR A 128 1.90 19.25 -5.87
C TYR A 128 3.03 20.17 -6.34
N ASP A 129 3.48 21.10 -5.49
CA ASP A 129 4.60 21.98 -5.80
C ASP A 129 5.92 21.19 -5.96
N PHE A 130 6.11 20.10 -5.22
CA PHE A 130 7.29 19.23 -5.34
C PHE A 130 7.36 18.48 -6.67
N VAL A 131 6.22 18.04 -7.23
CA VAL A 131 6.19 17.29 -8.49
C VAL A 131 6.18 18.18 -9.74
N ASP A 132 5.94 19.48 -9.56
CA ASP A 132 5.86 20.44 -10.65
C ASP A 132 7.22 20.64 -11.31
N ASP A 133 7.31 20.27 -12.59
CA ASP A 133 8.53 20.31 -13.41
C ASP A 133 9.78 19.66 -12.79
N ASN A 134 9.59 18.73 -11.83
CA ASN A 134 10.69 18.08 -11.14
C ASN A 134 11.19 16.83 -11.92
N PRO A 135 12.44 16.83 -12.44
CA PRO A 135 12.96 15.72 -13.23
C PRO A 135 13.24 14.45 -12.41
N GLU A 136 13.24 14.53 -11.07
CA GLU A 136 13.41 13.37 -10.18
C GLU A 136 12.13 12.53 -10.05
N VAL A 137 10.98 13.06 -10.45
CA VAL A 137 9.69 12.36 -10.38
C VAL A 137 9.23 11.97 -11.78
N CYS A 138 8.73 10.75 -11.94
CA CYS A 138 8.29 10.23 -13.23
C CYS A 138 6.91 9.58 -13.09
N PHE A 139 5.90 10.23 -13.68
CA PHE A 139 4.54 9.74 -13.79
C PHE A 139 4.42 8.90 -15.07
N LEU A 140 4.25 7.60 -14.92
CA LEU A 140 4.15 6.65 -16.03
C LEU A 140 2.73 6.07 -16.09
N ASP A 141 2.34 5.54 -17.24
CA ASP A 141 1.07 4.82 -17.39
C ASP A 141 0.96 3.68 -16.34
N ILE A 142 -0.24 3.49 -15.80
CA ILE A 142 -0.52 2.42 -14.83
C ILE A 142 -0.25 1.04 -15.43
N GLU A 143 -0.39 0.88 -16.75
CA GLU A 143 -0.02 -0.36 -17.46
C GLU A 143 1.49 -0.68 -17.30
N VAL A 144 2.34 0.32 -17.06
CA VAL A 144 3.77 0.14 -16.80
C VAL A 144 4.06 0.07 -15.30
N VAL A 145 3.46 0.97 -14.52
CA VAL A 145 3.72 1.10 -13.07
C VAL A 145 3.27 -0.17 -12.34
N ASN A 146 2.09 -0.67 -12.67
CA ASN A 146 1.48 -1.82 -12.00
C ASN A 146 1.80 -3.16 -12.67
N ASP A 147 2.50 -3.17 -13.82
CA ASP A 147 2.90 -4.44 -14.42
C ASP A 147 3.89 -5.19 -13.52
N THR A 148 3.48 -6.37 -13.07
CA THR A 148 4.32 -7.27 -12.26
C THR A 148 5.67 -7.60 -12.93
N SER A 149 5.73 -7.58 -14.27
CA SER A 149 6.96 -7.77 -15.06
C SER A 149 7.93 -6.60 -14.93
N MET A 150 7.43 -5.40 -14.65
CA MET A 150 8.20 -4.20 -14.37
C MET A 150 8.56 -4.12 -12.90
N ILE A 151 7.60 -4.30 -12.00
CA ILE A 151 7.81 -4.25 -10.54
C ILE A 151 8.94 -5.21 -10.13
N ARG A 152 8.90 -6.46 -10.61
CA ARG A 152 9.87 -7.51 -10.24
C ARG A 152 11.30 -7.26 -10.69
N LYS A 153 11.53 -6.29 -11.59
CA LYS A 153 12.89 -5.95 -12.07
C LYS A 153 13.69 -5.22 -11.00
N ASN A 154 13.02 -4.50 -10.10
CA ASN A 154 13.68 -3.90 -8.95
C ASN A 154 13.97 -4.99 -7.92
N ASP A 155 15.19 -5.01 -7.37
CA ASP A 155 15.51 -5.87 -6.23
C ASP A 155 14.87 -5.28 -4.95
N ASN A 156 14.61 -6.14 -3.96
CA ASN A 156 14.13 -5.77 -2.64
C ASN A 156 12.85 -4.91 -2.65
N VAL A 157 11.90 -5.19 -3.56
CA VAL A 157 10.60 -4.51 -3.54
C VAL A 157 9.87 -4.79 -2.23
N VAL A 158 9.44 -3.75 -1.53
CA VAL A 158 8.57 -3.84 -0.36
C VAL A 158 7.24 -3.18 -0.67
N SER A 159 6.20 -4.00 -0.82
CA SER A 159 4.83 -3.53 -1.04
C SER A 159 4.07 -3.48 0.28
N ILE A 160 3.46 -2.33 0.59
CA ILE A 160 2.74 -2.08 1.83
C ILE A 160 1.33 -1.63 1.48
N ASN A 161 0.34 -2.47 1.80
CA ASN A 161 -1.07 -2.23 1.51
C ASN A 161 -1.93 -2.45 2.76
N SER A 162 -3.16 -1.97 2.75
CA SER A 162 -4.15 -2.27 3.80
C SER A 162 -5.24 -3.21 3.30
N ALA A 163 -6.03 -3.73 4.24
CA ALA A 163 -7.13 -4.64 3.96
C ALA A 163 -8.22 -4.47 5.00
N LEU A 164 -9.49 -4.63 4.63
CA LEU A 164 -10.64 -4.56 5.53
C LEU A 164 -10.65 -5.74 6.51
N GLN A 165 -10.42 -6.97 6.02
CA GLN A 165 -10.40 -8.18 6.84
C GLN A 165 -9.38 -9.19 6.31
N VAL A 166 -8.84 -10.00 7.23
CA VAL A 166 -8.01 -11.18 6.94
C VAL A 166 -8.62 -12.38 7.65
N ASP A 167 -8.90 -13.47 6.94
CA ASP A 167 -9.38 -14.69 7.59
C ASP A 167 -8.23 -15.57 8.13
N LEU A 168 -8.54 -16.54 9.00
CA LEU A 168 -7.54 -17.43 9.63
C LEU A 168 -6.75 -18.30 8.63
N THR A 169 -7.17 -18.38 7.38
CA THR A 169 -6.45 -19.08 6.31
C THR A 169 -5.51 -18.15 5.51
N GLY A 170 -5.62 -16.85 5.72
CA GLY A 170 -4.87 -15.80 5.05
C GLY A 170 -5.53 -15.29 3.76
N GLN A 171 -6.85 -15.45 3.56
CA GLN A 171 -7.56 -14.67 2.53
C GLN A 171 -7.70 -13.23 3.01
N ILE A 172 -7.53 -12.30 2.09
CA ILE A 172 -7.52 -10.88 2.39
C ILE A 172 -8.62 -10.21 1.57
N CYS A 173 -9.56 -9.59 2.28
CA CYS A 173 -10.60 -8.76 1.72
C CYS A 173 -10.23 -7.29 1.91
N ALA A 174 -10.23 -6.51 0.83
CA ALA A 174 -9.81 -5.10 0.86
C ALA A 174 -10.80 -4.15 0.19
N ASP A 175 -11.73 -4.64 -0.64
CA ASP A 175 -12.59 -3.79 -1.47
C ASP A 175 -14.05 -3.72 -1.00
N SER A 176 -14.46 -4.57 -0.05
CA SER A 176 -15.88 -4.77 0.27
C SER A 176 -16.12 -5.22 1.72
N LEU A 177 -17.34 -4.98 2.20
CA LEU A 177 -17.86 -5.48 3.48
C LEU A 177 -19.08 -6.38 3.19
N GLY A 178 -18.84 -7.69 3.08
CA GLY A 178 -19.84 -8.60 2.51
C GLY A 178 -20.16 -8.18 1.07
N ALA A 179 -21.45 -8.08 0.74
CA ALA A 179 -21.89 -7.66 -0.59
C ALA A 179 -21.79 -6.15 -0.87
N THR A 180 -21.43 -5.33 0.12
CA THR A 180 -21.33 -3.88 -0.04
C THR A 180 -19.94 -3.50 -0.51
N ILE A 181 -19.83 -2.98 -1.74
CA ILE A 181 -18.58 -2.48 -2.32
C ILE A 181 -18.18 -1.17 -1.62
N TYR A 182 -16.96 -1.14 -1.09
CA TYR A 182 -16.38 -0.02 -0.37
C TYR A 182 -15.36 0.73 -1.24
N SER A 183 -14.55 0.01 -2.01
CA SER A 183 -13.55 0.56 -2.93
C SER A 183 -13.41 -0.30 -4.18
N GLY A 184 -12.22 -0.80 -4.51
CA GLY A 184 -11.95 -1.67 -5.65
C GLY A 184 -10.65 -2.45 -5.45
N VAL A 185 -10.36 -3.33 -6.41
CA VAL A 185 -9.15 -4.18 -6.41
C VAL A 185 -7.87 -3.33 -6.43
N GLY A 186 -7.84 -2.30 -7.27
CA GLY A 186 -6.65 -1.45 -7.51
C GLY A 186 -5.43 -2.27 -7.95
N GLY A 187 -4.23 -1.74 -7.73
CA GLY A 187 -2.97 -2.45 -7.96
C GLY A 187 -2.45 -3.30 -6.79
N GLN A 188 -3.24 -3.50 -5.73
CA GLN A 188 -2.77 -4.20 -4.54
C GLN A 188 -2.21 -5.58 -4.89
N MET A 189 -2.96 -6.38 -5.64
CA MET A 189 -2.55 -7.74 -6.01
C MET A 189 -1.31 -7.73 -6.91
N ASP A 190 -1.22 -6.75 -7.81
CA ASP A 190 -0.08 -6.59 -8.71
C ASP A 190 1.21 -6.33 -7.93
N PHE A 191 1.20 -5.40 -6.98
CA PHE A 191 2.37 -5.13 -6.15
C PHE A 191 2.71 -6.25 -5.19
N ILE A 192 1.71 -6.97 -4.64
CA ILE A 192 1.96 -8.16 -3.84
C ILE A 192 2.65 -9.24 -4.67
N ARG A 193 2.18 -9.47 -5.91
CA ARG A 193 2.77 -10.47 -6.81
C ARG A 193 4.15 -10.03 -7.30
N GLY A 194 4.29 -8.78 -7.72
CA GLY A 194 5.55 -8.18 -8.15
C GLY A 194 6.62 -8.23 -7.08
N ALA A 195 6.27 -7.89 -5.82
CA ALA A 195 7.16 -8.04 -4.67
C ALA A 195 7.52 -9.51 -4.40
N GLY A 196 6.56 -10.43 -4.52
CA GLY A 196 6.82 -11.87 -4.37
C GLY A 196 7.77 -12.45 -5.43
N LEU A 197 7.82 -11.84 -6.62
CA LEU A 197 8.71 -12.19 -7.74
C LEU A 197 10.05 -11.43 -7.73
N SER A 198 10.14 -10.32 -6.99
CA SER A 198 11.37 -9.54 -6.78
C SER A 198 12.35 -10.33 -5.92
N LYS A 199 13.64 -10.26 -6.25
CA LYS A 199 14.71 -10.84 -5.41
C LYS A 199 14.73 -10.13 -4.06
N GLY A 200 14.55 -10.87 -2.96
CA GLY A 200 14.48 -10.30 -1.60
C GLY A 200 13.22 -9.46 -1.32
N GLY A 201 12.22 -9.53 -2.21
CA GLY A 201 11.00 -8.75 -2.08
C GLY A 201 10.07 -9.25 -0.96
N ARG A 202 9.31 -8.32 -0.39
CA ARG A 202 8.38 -8.53 0.72
C ARG A 202 7.05 -7.82 0.39
N SER A 203 5.93 -8.46 0.71
CA SER A 203 4.62 -7.84 0.62
C SER A 203 3.97 -7.90 1.99
N ILE A 204 3.38 -6.78 2.41
CA ILE A 204 2.92 -6.54 3.76
C ILE A 204 1.49 -6.02 3.65
N ILE A 205 0.56 -6.73 4.29
CA ILE A 205 -0.79 -6.22 4.56
C ILE A 205 -0.81 -5.70 5.99
N ALA A 206 -1.04 -4.41 6.16
CA ALA A 206 -1.08 -3.75 7.44
C ALA A 206 -2.50 -3.25 7.74
N LEU A 207 -3.05 -3.64 8.89
CA LEU A 207 -4.39 -3.27 9.31
C LEU A 207 -4.47 -3.19 10.85
N PRO A 208 -5.29 -2.30 11.43
CA PRO A 208 -5.69 -2.41 12.82
C PRO A 208 -6.33 -3.79 13.07
N SER A 209 -6.11 -4.37 14.24
CA SER A 209 -6.68 -5.68 14.58
C SER A 209 -8.21 -5.61 14.78
N THR A 210 -8.77 -4.40 14.98
CA THR A 210 -10.20 -4.18 15.22
C THR A 210 -10.81 -3.07 14.35
N ALA A 211 -12.14 -3.01 14.34
CA ALA A 211 -12.94 -1.96 13.71
C ALA A 211 -14.12 -1.55 14.61
N ALA A 212 -14.86 -0.53 14.20
CA ALA A 212 -16.09 -0.06 14.85
C ALA A 212 -15.90 0.28 16.35
N GLY A 213 -14.76 0.88 16.70
CA GLY A 213 -14.39 1.22 18.08
C GLY A 213 -14.04 0.00 18.94
N GLY A 214 -13.31 -0.98 18.40
CA GLY A 214 -12.90 -2.19 19.13
C GLY A 214 -14.01 -3.24 19.31
N ARG A 215 -15.15 -3.06 18.62
CA ARG A 215 -16.29 -3.99 18.70
C ARG A 215 -16.19 -5.15 17.75
N LEU A 216 -15.53 -4.98 16.61
CA LEU A 216 -15.38 -6.01 15.59
C LEU A 216 -13.91 -6.35 15.39
N SER A 217 -13.59 -7.63 15.22
CA SER A 217 -12.25 -8.07 14.80
C SER A 217 -12.09 -7.91 13.29
N ARG A 218 -10.90 -7.51 12.85
CA ARG A 218 -10.51 -7.54 11.43
C ARG A 218 -9.72 -8.80 11.06
N ILE A 219 -9.23 -9.54 12.06
CA ILE A 219 -8.82 -10.94 11.90
C ILE A 219 -10.03 -11.81 12.20
N VAL A 220 -10.55 -12.51 11.20
CA VAL A 220 -11.85 -13.20 11.28
C VAL A 220 -11.68 -14.71 11.08
N PRO A 221 -12.57 -15.54 11.62
CA PRO A 221 -12.49 -17.00 11.42
C PRO A 221 -12.66 -17.40 9.95
N ALA A 222 -13.55 -16.71 9.25
CA ALA A 222 -13.83 -16.82 7.82
C ALA A 222 -14.35 -15.45 7.33
N LEU A 223 -14.10 -15.11 6.07
CA LEU A 223 -14.66 -13.89 5.48
C LEU A 223 -16.19 -13.97 5.43
N ALA A 224 -16.87 -12.83 5.59
CA ALA A 224 -18.32 -12.77 5.48
C ALA A 224 -18.78 -13.18 4.06
N ALA A 225 -19.98 -13.75 3.96
CA ALA A 225 -20.56 -14.12 2.67
C ALA A 225 -20.53 -12.93 1.69
N ALA A 226 -20.20 -13.22 0.44
CA ALA A 226 -20.03 -12.25 -0.65
C ALA A 226 -18.86 -11.24 -0.50
N SER A 227 -17.98 -11.38 0.50
CA SER A 227 -16.77 -10.55 0.58
C SER A 227 -15.85 -10.80 -0.61
N GLY A 228 -15.37 -9.72 -1.24
CA GLY A 228 -14.40 -9.74 -2.32
C GLY A 228 -13.01 -10.13 -1.83
N VAL A 229 -12.54 -11.32 -2.21
CA VAL A 229 -11.14 -11.72 -1.98
C VAL A 229 -10.25 -11.02 -3.00
N VAL A 230 -9.64 -9.92 -2.58
CA VAL A 230 -8.69 -9.15 -3.41
C VAL A 230 -7.34 -9.86 -3.47
N THR A 231 -6.85 -10.33 -2.32
CA THR A 231 -5.59 -11.08 -2.24
C THR A 231 -5.84 -12.49 -1.71
N THR A 232 -5.48 -13.49 -2.51
CA THR A 232 -5.70 -14.90 -2.17
C THR A 232 -4.67 -15.43 -1.17
N ARG A 233 -5.00 -16.55 -0.51
CA ARG A 233 -4.13 -17.23 0.47
C ARG A 233 -2.70 -17.45 -0.03
N ALA A 234 -2.55 -17.82 -1.31
CA ALA A 234 -1.26 -18.12 -1.92
C ALA A 234 -0.37 -16.88 -2.10
N HIS A 235 -0.97 -15.69 -2.19
CA HIS A 235 -0.27 -14.43 -2.35
C HIS A 235 0.06 -13.76 -1.01
N ALA A 236 -0.67 -14.09 0.06
CA ALA A 236 -0.43 -13.56 1.39
C ALA A 236 1.00 -13.88 1.88
N HIS A 237 1.74 -12.84 2.25
CA HIS A 237 3.12 -12.94 2.74
C HIS A 237 3.22 -12.46 4.19
N TYR A 238 3.39 -11.16 4.46
CA TYR A 238 3.36 -10.62 5.81
C TYR A 238 2.01 -9.98 6.13
N ILE A 239 1.50 -10.22 7.34
CA ILE A 239 0.34 -9.52 7.91
C ILE A 239 0.81 -8.81 9.17
N ALA A 240 0.48 -7.52 9.30
CA ALA A 240 0.89 -6.67 10.42
C ALA A 240 -0.33 -6.00 11.07
N THR A 241 -0.37 -6.04 12.40
CA THR A 241 -1.30 -5.25 13.23
C THR A 241 -0.51 -4.49 14.29
N GLU A 242 -1.21 -3.77 15.16
CA GLU A 242 -0.61 -3.13 16.33
C GLU A 242 -0.01 -4.14 17.33
N TYR A 243 -0.35 -5.44 17.21
CA TYR A 243 0.15 -6.51 18.08
C TYR A 243 1.36 -7.27 17.52
N GLY A 244 1.84 -6.92 16.32
CA GLY A 244 3.04 -7.49 15.72
C GLY A 244 2.88 -7.85 14.25
N VAL A 245 3.85 -8.61 13.75
CA VAL A 245 3.94 -9.01 12.34
C VAL A 245 4.17 -10.52 12.22
N VAL A 246 3.44 -11.16 11.31
CA VAL A 246 3.62 -12.60 11.02
C VAL A 246 3.83 -12.87 9.54
N ASN A 247 4.67 -13.85 9.24
CA ASN A 247 4.88 -14.38 7.90
C ASN A 247 3.98 -15.61 7.67
N LEU A 248 3.16 -15.59 6.63
CA LEU A 248 2.26 -16.68 6.21
C LEU A 248 2.80 -17.49 5.02
N ARG A 249 3.90 -17.07 4.40
CA ARG A 249 4.48 -17.74 3.24
C ARG A 249 5.03 -19.11 3.65
N GLY A 250 4.62 -20.15 2.92
CA GLY A 250 5.03 -21.54 3.19
C GLY A 250 4.34 -22.21 4.39
N LYS A 251 3.55 -21.47 5.18
CA LYS A 251 2.81 -22.03 6.32
C LYS A 251 1.56 -22.80 5.88
N SER A 252 1.30 -23.93 6.53
CA SER A 252 0.03 -24.66 6.49
C SER A 252 -1.13 -23.83 7.06
N ILE A 253 -2.38 -24.25 6.82
CA ILE A 253 -3.56 -23.54 7.33
C ILE A 253 -3.54 -23.42 8.87
N LYS A 254 -3.16 -24.50 9.58
CA LYS A 254 -3.04 -24.49 11.04
C LYS A 254 -2.00 -23.47 11.52
N GLU A 255 -0.81 -23.46 10.92
CA GLU A 255 0.27 -22.53 11.29
C GLU A 255 -0.08 -21.07 10.97
N ARG A 256 -0.82 -20.83 9.88
CA ARG A 256 -1.35 -19.50 9.53
C ARG A 256 -2.35 -19.02 10.58
N ALA A 257 -3.30 -19.87 10.95
CA ALA A 257 -4.32 -19.53 11.92
C ALA A 257 -3.71 -19.19 13.28
N ILE A 258 -2.77 -20.00 13.78
CA ILE A 258 -2.03 -19.71 15.03
C ILE A 258 -1.37 -18.34 14.95
N ALA A 259 -0.61 -18.09 13.89
CA ALA A 259 0.12 -16.84 13.73
C ALA A 259 -0.82 -15.61 13.62
N LEU A 260 -1.93 -15.72 12.89
CA LEU A 260 -2.90 -14.64 12.78
C LEU A 260 -3.60 -14.35 14.12
N ILE A 261 -3.89 -15.37 14.91
CA ILE A 261 -4.48 -15.20 16.25
C ILE A 261 -3.50 -14.49 17.19
N GLU A 262 -2.19 -14.73 17.07
CA GLU A 262 -1.16 -14.05 17.88
C GLU A 262 -1.12 -12.55 17.68
N ILE A 263 -1.46 -12.06 16.47
CA ILE A 263 -1.53 -10.64 16.14
C ILE A 263 -2.98 -10.10 16.11
N ALA A 264 -3.96 -10.89 16.53
CA ALA A 264 -5.32 -10.41 16.76
C ALA A 264 -5.42 -9.68 18.11
N HIS A 265 -6.44 -8.82 18.25
CA HIS A 265 -6.72 -8.17 19.52
C HIS A 265 -6.95 -9.22 20.62
N PRO A 266 -6.34 -9.10 21.81
CA PRO A 266 -6.46 -10.06 22.91
C PRO A 266 -7.90 -10.48 23.22
N LYS A 267 -8.82 -9.51 23.19
CA LYS A 267 -10.28 -9.71 23.34
C LYS A 267 -10.88 -10.81 22.45
N PHE A 268 -10.40 -10.99 21.21
CA PHE A 268 -10.98 -11.93 20.25
C PHE A 268 -10.20 -13.25 20.12
N ARG A 269 -9.02 -13.39 20.76
CA ARG A 269 -8.16 -14.56 20.56
C ARG A 269 -8.81 -15.87 20.99
N ALA A 270 -9.50 -15.87 22.13
CA ALA A 270 -10.18 -17.07 22.63
C ALA A 270 -11.31 -17.51 21.69
N GLU A 271 -12.11 -16.56 21.20
CA GLU A 271 -13.18 -16.82 20.23
C GLU A 271 -12.63 -17.37 18.91
N LEU A 272 -11.56 -16.76 18.38
CA LEU A 272 -10.93 -17.20 17.14
C LEU A 272 -10.36 -18.62 17.25
N LYS A 273 -9.81 -19.01 18.41
CA LYS A 273 -9.36 -20.39 18.65
C LYS A 273 -10.51 -21.39 18.61
N ALA A 274 -11.62 -21.08 19.29
CA ALA A 274 -12.81 -21.94 19.28
C ALA A 274 -13.41 -22.07 17.87
N GLN A 275 -13.48 -20.97 17.13
CA GLN A 275 -13.99 -20.96 15.75
C GLN A 275 -13.05 -21.67 14.77
N LEU A 276 -11.74 -21.66 15.01
CA LEU A 276 -10.78 -22.41 14.21
C LEU A 276 -11.06 -23.91 14.26
N GLU A 277 -11.30 -24.45 15.46
CA GLU A 277 -11.66 -25.85 15.63
C GLU A 277 -13.03 -26.15 14.99
N GLN A 278 -14.04 -25.31 15.24
CA GLN A 278 -15.39 -25.52 14.74
C GLN A 278 -15.50 -25.49 13.21
N LEU A 279 -14.81 -24.55 12.55
CA LEU A 279 -14.97 -24.32 11.10
C LEU A 279 -13.93 -25.06 10.27
N TRP A 280 -12.70 -25.19 10.79
CA TRP A 280 -11.56 -25.71 10.03
C TRP A 280 -11.01 -27.02 10.60
N GLY A 281 -11.51 -27.50 11.74
CA GLY A 281 -11.10 -28.78 12.32
C GLY A 281 -9.69 -28.77 12.93
N TYR A 282 -9.14 -27.60 13.27
CA TYR A 282 -7.82 -27.48 13.89
C TYR A 282 -7.90 -27.04 15.36
N SER A 283 -7.52 -27.92 16.28
CA SER A 283 -7.42 -27.60 17.72
C SER A 283 -6.03 -27.05 18.09
N ILE A 284 -5.98 -25.98 18.91
CA ILE A 284 -4.77 -25.24 19.34
C ILE A 284 -4.89 -24.63 20.74
#